data_AF-A0A960L2B2-F1
#
_entry.id   AF-A0A960L2B2-F1
#
_cell.length_a   1.000
_cell.length_b   1.000
_cell.length_c   1.000
_cell.angle_alpha   90.00
_cell.angle_beta   90.00
_cell.angle_gamma   90.00
#
_symmetry.space_group_name_H-M   'P 1'
#
loop_
_entity.id
_entity.type
_entity.pdbx_description
1 polymer ?
#
loop_
_entity_poly.entity_id
_entity_poly.type
_entity_poly.pdbx_seq_one_letter_code
_entity_poly.pdbx_strand_id
1 'polypeptide(L)'
;RWLIYSVLGFIFLTTALLWANHQWHGQILGTWSGKFASGYGFFIGAIFSGVIGTGFYPILGSRVWCRFGCPMAAYLGILQTTFSRFRITTNGGQCMSCGNCSNYCEMGIDVRAYAQRGEDIVRASCVGCGICSSVCPRGVLNLENGGWSVGDR
;
A
#
# COMPACT_ATOMS: atom_id res chain seq x y z
N ARG A 1 40.43 25.72 17.50
CA ARG A 1 40.80 25.11 18.81
C ARG A 1 39.73 25.32 19.89
N TRP A 2 39.17 26.53 20.06
CA TRP A 2 38.10 26.82 21.04
C TRP A 2 36.81 25.98 20.89
N LEU A 3 36.38 25.69 19.66
CA LEU A 3 35.24 24.82 19.38
C LEU A 3 35.38 23.41 19.98
N ILE A 4 36.58 22.84 19.98
CA ILE A 4 36.83 21.48 20.47
C ILE A 4 36.65 21.43 21.99
N TYR A 5 37.17 22.42 22.72
CA TYR A 5 37.00 22.51 24.17
C TYR A 5 35.55 22.83 24.58
N SER A 6 34.84 23.64 23.80
CA SER A 6 33.42 23.94 24.04
C SER A 6 32.54 22.71 23.85
N VAL A 7 32.80 21.90 22.81
CA VAL A 7 32.08 20.64 22.56
C VAL A 7 32.40 19.61 23.64
N LEU A 8 33.67 19.46 24.04
CA LEU A 8 34.07 18.56 25.13
C LEU A 8 33.43 18.97 26.46
N GLY A 9 33.41 20.27 26.78
CA GLY A 9 32.74 20.78 27.98
C GLY A 9 31.24 20.49 27.99
N PHE A 10 30.58 20.66 26.83
CA PHE A 10 29.16 20.36 26.69
C PHE A 10 28.84 18.86 26.84
N ILE A 11 29.67 17.99 26.26
CA ILE A 11 29.52 16.52 26.40
C ILE A 11 29.73 16.10 27.85
N PHE A 12 30.75 16.63 28.52
CA PHE A 12 31.02 16.28 29.92
C PHE A 12 29.91 16.75 30.85
N LEU A 13 29.38 17.96 30.61
CA LEU A 13 28.28 18.54 31.37
C LEU A 13 26.97 17.75 31.20
N THR A 14 26.61 17.40 29.96
CA THR A 14 25.41 16.60 29.69
C THR A 14 25.53 15.17 30.25
N THR A 15 26.71 14.57 30.19
CA THR A 15 26.98 13.26 30.78
C THR A 15 26.88 13.28 32.31
N ALA A 16 27.45 14.30 32.96
CA ALA A 16 27.35 14.48 34.42
C ALA A 16 25.90 14.69 34.87
N LEU A 17 25.11 15.47 34.12
CA LEU A 17 23.68 15.68 34.37
C LEU A 17 22.86 14.39 34.24
N LEU A 18 23.16 13.55 33.25
CA LEU A 18 22.49 12.26 33.08
C LEU A 18 22.82 11.29 34.23
N TRP A 19 24.06 11.28 34.68
CA TRP A 19 24.50 10.43 35.80
C TRP A 19 23.86 10.88 37.12
N ALA A 20 23.81 12.20 37.37
CA ALA A 20 23.08 12.77 38.49
C ALA A 20 21.58 12.43 38.41
N ASN A 21 20.94 12.53 37.25
CA ASN A 21 19.53 12.16 37.13
C ASN A 21 19.26 10.66 37.38
N HIS A 22 20.18 9.79 36.95
CA HIS A 22 20.10 8.35 37.18
C HIS A 22 20.21 8.02 38.68
N GLN A 23 21.15 8.65 39.38
CA GLN A 23 21.38 8.43 40.82
C GLN A 23 20.19 8.90 41.69
N TRP A 24 19.37 9.83 41.18
CA TRP A 24 18.23 10.44 41.90
C TRP A 24 16.88 9.86 41.43
N HIS A 25 16.85 8.60 41.02
CA HIS A 25 15.64 7.86 40.62
C HIS A 25 14.74 8.63 39.63
N GLY A 26 15.33 9.42 38.72
CA GLY A 26 14.63 10.08 37.61
C GLY A 26 13.57 11.13 37.98
N GLN A 27 13.50 11.59 39.23
CA GLN A 27 12.42 12.48 39.67
C GLN A 27 12.53 13.93 39.14
N ILE A 28 13.74 14.38 38.77
CA ILE A 28 13.99 15.78 38.37
C ILE A 28 13.84 15.98 36.85
N LEU A 29 14.30 15.04 36.02
CA LEU A 29 14.20 15.15 34.56
C LEU A 29 13.22 14.16 33.91
N GLY A 30 12.69 13.17 34.64
CA GLY A 30 11.84 12.11 34.05
C GLY A 30 10.50 12.62 33.49
N THR A 31 9.84 13.55 34.17
CA THR A 31 8.56 14.13 33.72
C THR A 31 8.73 15.08 32.53
N TRP A 32 9.80 15.85 32.50
CA TRP A 32 10.12 16.75 31.38
C TRP A 32 10.67 15.98 30.18
N SER A 33 11.62 15.07 30.39
CA SER A 33 12.17 14.19 29.35
C SER A 33 11.08 13.32 28.71
N GLY A 34 10.16 12.76 29.51
CA GLY A 34 9.03 11.99 29.00
C GLY A 34 8.08 12.81 28.12
N LYS A 35 7.79 14.06 28.49
CA LYS A 35 6.95 14.97 27.69
C LYS A 35 7.64 15.43 26.40
N PHE A 36 8.95 15.65 26.43
CA PHE A 36 9.72 15.96 25.22
C PHE A 36 9.85 14.74 24.30
N ALA A 37 10.08 13.55 24.86
CA ALA A 37 10.17 12.31 24.10
C ALA A 37 8.82 11.95 23.46
N SER A 38 7.70 12.13 24.15
CA SER A 38 6.37 11.89 23.57
C SER A 38 6.00 12.91 22.50
N GLY A 39 6.31 14.20 22.71
CA GLY A 39 6.11 15.25 21.71
C GLY A 39 6.96 15.04 20.46
N TYR A 40 8.24 14.69 20.64
CA TYR A 40 9.14 14.35 19.55
C TYR A 40 8.66 13.08 18.80
N GLY A 41 8.26 12.03 19.52
CA GLY A 41 7.72 10.80 18.93
C GLY A 41 6.43 11.03 18.15
N PHE A 42 5.53 11.88 18.66
CA PHE A 42 4.30 12.25 17.97
C PHE A 42 4.59 13.07 16.71
N PHE A 43 5.47 14.08 16.79
CA PHE A 43 5.84 14.91 15.63
C PHE A 43 6.52 14.10 14.54
N ILE A 44 7.51 13.28 14.92
CA ILE A 44 8.22 12.40 13.99
C ILE A 44 7.25 11.38 13.41
N GLY A 45 6.41 10.72 14.22
CA GLY A 45 5.40 9.78 13.75
C GLY A 45 4.40 10.42 12.78
N ALA A 46 3.91 11.62 13.07
CA ALA A 46 2.99 12.37 12.22
C ALA A 46 3.66 12.81 10.90
N ILE A 47 4.91 13.26 10.94
CA ILE A 47 5.67 13.63 9.74
C ILE A 47 5.97 12.39 8.90
N PHE A 48 6.45 11.29 9.48
CA PHE A 48 6.75 10.08 8.70
C PHE A 48 5.49 9.42 8.16
N SER A 49 4.40 9.32 8.93
CA SER A 49 3.13 8.80 8.41
C SER A 49 2.52 9.71 7.33
N GLY A 50 2.63 11.03 7.50
CA GLY A 50 2.18 12.01 6.53
C GLY A 50 3.02 12.02 5.25
N VAL A 51 4.35 12.09 5.36
CA VAL A 51 5.29 12.17 4.22
C VAL A 51 5.39 10.84 3.48
N ILE A 52 5.39 9.70 4.17
CA ILE A 52 5.35 8.40 3.50
C ILE A 52 3.99 8.22 2.81
N GLY A 53 2.89 8.58 3.48
CA GLY A 53 1.54 8.47 2.92
C GLY A 53 1.28 9.38 1.71
N THR A 54 1.60 10.68 1.84
CA THR A 54 1.36 11.67 0.78
C THR A 54 2.49 11.73 -0.25
N GLY A 55 3.73 11.40 0.12
CA GLY A 55 4.88 11.37 -0.79
C GLY A 55 4.89 10.17 -1.74
N PHE A 56 4.29 9.04 -1.36
CA PHE A 56 4.07 7.91 -2.28
C PHE A 56 2.95 8.18 -3.30
N TYR A 57 2.04 9.11 -3.01
CA TYR A 57 0.87 9.43 -3.82
C TYR A 57 1.19 9.99 -5.23
N PRO A 58 2.16 10.91 -5.42
CA PRO A 58 2.52 11.42 -6.74
C PRO A 58 3.30 10.43 -7.61
N ILE A 59 3.99 9.45 -7.00
CA ILE A 59 4.86 8.52 -7.74
C ILE A 59 4.09 7.27 -8.21
N LEU A 60 3.20 6.75 -7.36
CA LEU A 60 2.50 5.49 -7.62
C LEU A 60 1.01 5.69 -7.98
N GLY A 61 0.55 6.94 -8.03
CA GLY A 61 -0.79 7.34 -8.49
C GLY A 61 -1.84 7.52 -7.38
N SER A 62 -3.05 7.94 -7.76
CA SER A 62 -4.12 8.29 -6.82
C SER A 62 -4.76 7.09 -6.10
N ARG A 63 -4.46 5.84 -6.50
CA ARG A 63 -5.07 4.62 -5.96
C ARG A 63 -4.11 3.68 -5.23
N VAL A 64 -2.93 4.17 -4.83
CA VAL A 64 -1.89 3.37 -4.15
C VAL A 64 -2.36 2.84 -2.82
N TRP A 65 -3.00 3.71 -2.04
CA TRP A 65 -3.60 3.31 -0.78
C TRP A 65 -4.67 2.24 -1.00
N CYS A 66 -5.52 2.39 -2.00
CA CYS A 66 -6.53 1.39 -2.36
C CYS A 66 -5.93 0.04 -2.78
N ARG A 67 -4.76 0.04 -3.43
CA ARG A 67 -4.09 -1.18 -3.92
C ARG A 67 -3.28 -1.92 -2.85
N PHE A 68 -2.63 -1.18 -1.94
CA PHE A 68 -1.64 -1.77 -1.01
C PHE A 68 -1.96 -1.57 0.47
N GLY A 69 -2.71 -0.53 0.84
CA GLY A 69 -2.90 -0.12 2.24
C GLY A 69 -4.33 -0.17 2.76
N CYS A 70 -5.34 -0.26 1.90
CA CYS A 70 -6.74 -0.18 2.30
C CYS A 70 -7.24 -1.54 2.81
N PRO A 71 -7.49 -1.69 4.13
CA PRO A 71 -8.00 -2.96 4.67
C PRO A 71 -9.37 -3.33 4.08
N MET A 72 -10.16 -2.33 3.69
CA MET A 72 -11.46 -2.55 3.05
C MET A 72 -11.33 -3.14 1.65
N ALA A 73 -10.27 -2.79 0.90
CA ALA A 73 -9.99 -3.41 -0.39
C ALA A 73 -9.57 -4.88 -0.25
N ALA A 74 -8.80 -5.22 0.79
CA ALA A 74 -8.45 -6.60 1.09
C ALA A 74 -9.69 -7.44 1.45
N TYR A 75 -10.57 -6.91 2.31
CA TYR A 75 -11.81 -7.57 2.69
C TYR A 75 -12.75 -7.79 1.50
N LEU A 76 -12.96 -6.76 0.68
CA LEU A 76 -13.77 -6.85 -0.52
C LEU A 76 -13.15 -7.77 -1.57
N GLY A 77 -11.83 -7.78 -1.73
CA GLY A 77 -11.15 -8.69 -2.65
C GLY A 77 -11.42 -10.16 -2.30
N ILE A 78 -11.34 -10.51 -1.01
CA ILE A 78 -11.64 -11.87 -0.51
C ILE A 78 -13.11 -12.21 -0.74
N LEU A 79 -14.03 -11.35 -0.27
CA LEU A 79 -15.47 -11.55 -0.44
C LEU A 79 -15.83 -11.69 -1.92
N GLN A 80 -15.22 -10.89 -2.79
CA GLN A 80 -15.52 -10.92 -4.19
C GLN A 80 -14.99 -12.20 -4.86
N THR A 81 -13.79 -12.69 -4.54
CA THR A 81 -13.37 -14.01 -5.07
C THR A 81 -14.21 -15.17 -4.58
N THR A 82 -14.81 -15.09 -3.40
CA THR A 82 -15.59 -16.20 -2.81
C THR A 82 -17.08 -16.12 -3.16
N PHE A 83 -17.64 -14.94 -3.36
CA PHE A 83 -19.09 -14.71 -3.51
C PHE A 83 -19.50 -13.98 -4.80
N SER A 84 -18.55 -13.46 -5.60
CA SER A 84 -18.91 -12.72 -6.81
C SER A 84 -19.28 -13.64 -7.95
N ARG A 85 -20.36 -13.25 -8.63
CA ARG A 85 -20.89 -13.89 -9.83
C ARG A 85 -20.22 -13.41 -11.12
N PHE A 86 -19.41 -12.36 -11.04
CA PHE A 86 -18.81 -11.72 -12.20
C PHE A 86 -17.40 -12.25 -12.45
N ARG A 87 -17.21 -13.00 -13.55
CA ARG A 87 -15.92 -13.52 -14.00
C ARG A 87 -15.62 -13.03 -15.41
N ILE A 88 -14.35 -12.72 -15.67
CA ILE A 88 -13.90 -12.37 -17.02
C ILE A 88 -13.27 -13.62 -17.63
N THR A 89 -13.95 -14.16 -18.63
CA THR A 89 -13.46 -15.28 -19.44
C THR A 89 -12.78 -14.76 -20.69
N THR A 90 -11.86 -15.56 -21.23
CA THR A 90 -11.18 -15.22 -22.48
C THR A 90 -11.51 -16.26 -23.54
N ASN A 91 -11.86 -15.78 -24.74
CA ASN A 91 -11.93 -16.64 -25.91
C ASN A 91 -10.50 -16.79 -26.45
N GLY A 92 -9.78 -17.78 -25.91
CA GLY A 92 -8.36 -18.02 -26.18
C GLY A 92 -8.08 -18.08 -27.69
N GLY A 93 -7.14 -17.24 -28.17
CA GLY A 93 -6.64 -17.30 -29.55
C GLY A 93 -6.88 -16.05 -30.41
N GLN A 94 -7.63 -15.04 -29.93
CA GLN A 94 -7.90 -13.82 -30.71
C GLN A 94 -7.17 -12.56 -30.20
N CYS A 95 -6.35 -12.68 -29.16
CA CYS A 95 -5.62 -11.55 -28.58
C CYS A 95 -4.46 -11.08 -29.49
N MET A 96 -4.47 -9.81 -29.87
CA MET A 96 -3.40 -9.17 -30.66
C MET A 96 -2.39 -8.36 -29.80
N SER A 97 -2.34 -8.59 -28.48
CA SER A 97 -1.41 -7.94 -27.55
C SER A 97 -1.42 -6.39 -27.54
N CYS A 98 -2.53 -5.75 -27.91
CA CYS A 98 -2.63 -4.28 -27.96
C CYS A 98 -2.47 -3.57 -26.60
N GLY A 99 -2.73 -4.26 -25.48
CA GLY A 99 -2.49 -3.73 -24.12
C GLY A 99 -3.53 -2.76 -23.57
N ASN A 100 -4.55 -2.36 -24.35
CA ASN A 100 -5.61 -1.46 -23.86
C ASN A 100 -6.30 -1.99 -22.59
N CYS A 101 -6.57 -3.31 -22.52
CA CYS A 101 -7.18 -3.93 -21.35
C CYS A 101 -6.32 -3.80 -20.07
N SER A 102 -4.99 -3.84 -20.18
CA SER A 102 -4.09 -3.67 -19.04
C SER A 102 -3.94 -2.19 -18.64
N ASN A 103 -3.90 -1.28 -19.62
CA ASN A 103 -3.75 0.16 -19.39
C ASN A 103 -4.97 0.79 -18.72
N TYR A 104 -6.18 0.39 -19.12
CA TYR A 104 -7.42 0.88 -18.51
C TYR A 104 -7.81 0.15 -17.22
N CYS A 105 -7.07 -0.89 -16.83
CA CYS A 105 -7.34 -1.58 -15.58
C CYS A 105 -6.86 -0.72 -14.40
N GLU A 106 -7.79 -0.10 -13.68
CA GLU A 106 -7.48 0.70 -12.48
C GLU A 106 -6.86 -0.12 -11.36
N MET A 107 -7.09 -1.44 -11.35
CA MET A 107 -6.46 -2.37 -10.42
C MET A 107 -5.01 -2.69 -10.82
N GLY A 108 -4.53 -2.19 -11.96
CA GLY A 108 -3.19 -2.38 -12.53
C GLY A 108 -2.83 -3.85 -12.70
N ILE A 109 -3.78 -4.60 -13.24
CA ILE A 109 -3.68 -6.00 -13.59
C ILE A 109 -3.18 -6.10 -15.03
N ASP A 110 -2.21 -6.96 -15.31
CA ASP A 110 -1.82 -7.24 -16.69
C ASP A 110 -2.80 -8.21 -17.37
N VAL A 111 -3.99 -7.72 -17.74
CA VAL A 111 -5.06 -8.52 -18.39
C VAL A 111 -4.60 -9.09 -19.74
N ARG A 112 -3.77 -8.35 -20.48
CA ARG A 112 -3.23 -8.76 -21.78
C ARG A 112 -2.52 -10.10 -21.71
N ALA A 113 -1.67 -10.30 -20.68
CA ALA A 113 -0.94 -11.55 -20.54
C ALA A 113 -1.88 -12.76 -20.31
N TYR A 114 -2.99 -12.59 -19.60
CA TYR A 114 -4.01 -13.64 -19.41
C TYR A 114 -4.72 -13.96 -20.73
N ALA A 115 -5.12 -12.93 -21.48
CA ALA A 115 -5.76 -13.10 -22.79
C ALA A 115 -4.84 -13.77 -23.83
N GLN A 116 -3.52 -13.53 -23.77
CA GLN A 116 -2.55 -14.21 -24.63
C GLN A 116 -2.37 -15.68 -24.28
N ARG A 117 -2.44 -16.04 -22.99
CA ARG A 117 -2.37 -17.43 -22.53
C ARG A 117 -3.69 -18.18 -22.67
N GLY A 118 -4.79 -17.49 -22.96
CA GLY A 118 -6.12 -18.10 -23.00
C GLY A 118 -6.61 -18.52 -21.62
N GLU A 119 -6.08 -17.90 -20.55
CA GLU A 119 -6.45 -18.16 -19.17
C GLU A 119 -7.49 -17.14 -18.67
N ASP A 120 -8.46 -17.62 -17.90
CA ASP A 120 -9.41 -16.75 -17.21
C ASP A 120 -8.75 -15.89 -16.14
N ILE A 121 -9.35 -14.73 -15.88
CA ILE A 121 -8.86 -13.81 -14.85
C ILE A 121 -9.45 -14.19 -13.49
N VAL A 122 -8.74 -15.05 -12.76
CA VAL A 122 -9.10 -15.48 -11.39
C VAL A 122 -8.15 -14.86 -10.38
N ARG A 123 -8.41 -13.61 -9.98
CA ARG A 123 -7.59 -12.90 -8.99
C ARG A 123 -8.44 -12.07 -8.04
N ALA A 124 -8.10 -12.11 -6.74
CA ALA A 124 -8.75 -11.29 -5.70
C ALA A 124 -8.63 -9.79 -5.93
N SER A 125 -7.65 -9.34 -6.72
CA SER A 125 -7.50 -7.95 -7.12
C SER A 125 -8.42 -7.53 -8.26
N CYS A 126 -8.99 -8.47 -9.02
CA CYS A 126 -9.93 -8.13 -10.08
C CYS A 126 -11.28 -7.81 -9.44
N VAL A 127 -11.84 -6.62 -9.68
CA VAL A 127 -13.16 -6.22 -9.14
C VAL A 127 -14.36 -6.62 -10.02
N GLY A 128 -14.10 -7.26 -11.16
CA GLY A 128 -15.16 -7.65 -12.09
C GLY A 128 -15.86 -6.48 -12.79
N CYS A 129 -15.23 -5.30 -12.90
CA CYS A 129 -15.83 -4.09 -13.45
C CYS A 129 -16.16 -4.15 -14.95
N GLY A 130 -15.64 -5.13 -15.69
CA GLY A 130 -15.94 -5.30 -17.12
C GLY A 130 -15.31 -4.26 -18.07
N ILE A 131 -14.55 -3.28 -17.59
CA ILE A 131 -13.90 -2.27 -18.46
C ILE A 131 -12.99 -2.93 -19.51
N CYS A 132 -12.32 -4.02 -19.16
CA CYS A 132 -11.42 -4.71 -20.08
C CYS A 132 -12.15 -5.37 -21.27
N SER A 133 -13.41 -5.78 -21.13
CA SER A 133 -14.20 -6.31 -22.25
C SER A 133 -14.71 -5.19 -23.14
N SER A 134 -15.12 -4.05 -22.58
CA SER A 134 -15.62 -2.92 -23.36
C SER A 134 -14.52 -2.19 -24.16
N VAL A 135 -13.30 -2.10 -23.65
CA VAL A 135 -12.18 -1.44 -24.36
C VAL A 135 -11.45 -2.36 -25.34
N CYS A 136 -11.77 -3.66 -25.37
CA CYS A 136 -11.08 -4.61 -26.24
C CYS A 136 -11.58 -4.45 -27.69
N PRO A 137 -10.76 -3.99 -28.64
CA PRO A 137 -11.21 -3.78 -30.03
C PRO A 137 -11.58 -5.08 -30.75
N ARG A 138 -11.14 -6.23 -30.23
CA ARG A 138 -11.35 -7.57 -30.80
C ARG A 138 -12.44 -8.37 -30.06
N GLY A 139 -12.97 -7.86 -28.94
CA GLY A 139 -14.00 -8.57 -28.16
C GLY A 139 -13.54 -9.92 -27.59
N VAL A 140 -12.25 -10.08 -27.27
CA VAL A 140 -11.67 -11.35 -26.80
C VAL A 140 -12.13 -11.71 -25.39
N LEU A 141 -12.44 -10.69 -24.59
CA LEU A 141 -12.77 -10.80 -23.17
C LEU A 141 -14.28 -10.66 -23.01
N ASN A 142 -14.91 -11.58 -22.29
CA ASN A 142 -16.32 -11.53 -21.97
C ASN A 142 -16.53 -11.44 -20.47
N LEU A 143 -17.52 -10.65 -20.05
CA LEU A 143 -17.97 -10.61 -18.66
C LEU A 143 -19.12 -11.59 -18.50
N GLU A 144 -18.84 -12.73 -17.89
CA GLU A 144 -19.83 -13.76 -17.60
C GLU A 144 -20.41 -13.53 -16.19
N ASN A 145 -21.73 -13.67 -16.07
CA ASN A 145 -22.46 -13.64 -14.80
C ASN A 145 -22.78 -15.09 -14.38
N GLY A 146 -21.74 -15.84 -14.03
CA GLY A 146 -21.88 -17.21 -13.53
C GLY A 146 -22.50 -17.21 -12.13
N GLY A 147 -23.61 -17.91 -11.93
CA GLY A 147 -24.19 -18.08 -10.60
C GLY A 147 -23.26 -18.85 -9.68
N TRP A 148 -23.03 -18.30 -8.48
CA TRP A 148 -22.54 -18.95 -7.25
C TRP A 148 -21.91 -20.35 -7.41
N SER A 149 -20.69 -20.45 -7.94
CA SER A 149 -19.89 -21.67 -7.82
C SER A 149 -18.84 -21.52 -6.72
N VAL A 150 -19.24 -21.92 -5.52
CA VAL A 150 -18.30 -22.49 -4.55
C VAL A 150 -17.75 -23.76 -5.19
N GLY A 151 -16.62 -23.63 -5.88
CA GLY A 151 -15.78 -24.74 -6.31
C GLY A 151 -16.09 -25.32 -7.68
N ASP A 152 -15.73 -24.60 -8.74
CA ASP A 152 -15.36 -25.24 -10.01
C ASP A 152 -13.86 -25.03 -10.21
N ARG A 153 -13.10 -25.94 -9.60
CA ARG A 153 -11.68 -26.18 -9.88
C ARG A 153 -11.55 -27.11 -11.07
#